data_AF-A0A1F8DF60-F1
#
_entry.id   AF-A0A1F8DF60-F1
#
_cell.length_a   1.000
_cell.length_b   1.000
_cell.length_c   1.000
_cell.angle_alpha   90.00
_cell.angle_beta   90.00
_cell.angle_gamma   90.00
#
_symmetry.space_group_name_H-M   'P 1'
#
loop_
_entity.id
_entity.type
_entity.pdbx_description
1 polymer ?
#
loop_
_entity_poly.entity_id
_entity_poly.type
_entity_poly.pdbx_seq_one_letter_code
_entity_poly.pdbx_strand_id
1 'polypeptide(L)'
;MKKLLLLLSFAALLTTHYSLLTPSALAQGPLGGGGCGAEELDTAIGCIPISDTNALMGFILTWAIGIGGGIAFLLIIVAGFQIMTSTGNPERLKGGQELLTSAIAGLIMIIFSVFILRIIGVDILKLPGLT
;
A
#
# COMPACT_ATOMS: atom_id res chain seq x y z
N MET A 1 36.08 19.32 -2.16
CA MET A 1 36.54 17.92 -2.07
C MET A 1 35.82 17.12 -0.97
N LYS A 2 35.68 17.63 0.26
CA LYS A 2 34.99 16.93 1.38
C LYS A 2 33.51 16.56 1.11
N LYS A 3 32.77 17.40 0.37
CA LYS A 3 31.36 17.16 0.00
C LYS A 3 31.17 16.00 -0.99
N LEU A 4 32.19 15.70 -1.81
CA LEU A 4 32.15 14.61 -2.79
C LEU A 4 32.34 13.25 -2.11
N LEU A 5 33.18 13.20 -1.07
CA LEU A 5 33.44 11.99 -0.28
C LEU A 5 32.26 11.63 0.64
N LEU A 6 31.50 12.64 1.09
CA LEU A 6 30.25 12.47 1.86
C LEU A 6 29.06 12.01 1.00
N LEU A 7 29.02 12.40 -0.28
CA LEU A 7 27.99 11.93 -1.22
C LEU A 7 28.21 10.47 -1.65
N LEU A 8 29.47 10.04 -1.79
CA LEU A 8 29.80 8.64 -2.11
C LEU A 8 29.46 7.67 -0.97
N SER A 9 29.61 8.07 0.30
CA SER A 9 29.24 7.22 1.44
C SER A 9 27.72 7.08 1.58
N PHE A 10 26.96 8.14 1.30
CA PHE A 10 25.49 8.10 1.34
C PHE A 10 24.91 7.24 0.22
N ALA A 11 25.51 7.28 -0.98
CA ALA A 11 25.14 6.41 -2.10
C ALA A 11 25.43 4.93 -1.81
N ALA A 12 26.58 4.61 -1.19
CA ALA A 12 26.94 3.25 -0.81
C ALA A 12 26.01 2.67 0.28
N LEU A 13 25.57 3.50 1.23
CA LEU A 13 24.60 3.15 2.27
C LEU A 13 23.18 2.93 1.72
N LEU A 14 22.78 3.65 0.67
CA LEU A 14 21.50 3.43 0.01
C LEU A 14 21.46 2.09 -0.75
N THR A 15 22.54 1.71 -1.43
CA THR A 15 22.60 0.46 -2.22
C THR A 15 22.63 -0.81 -1.37
N THR A 16 23.28 -0.78 -0.21
CA THR A 16 23.31 -1.93 0.71
C THR A 16 21.98 -2.12 1.45
N HIS A 17 21.22 -1.04 1.66
CA HIS A 17 19.88 -1.12 2.26
C HIS A 17 18.80 -1.59 1.27
N TYR A 18 18.98 -1.34 -0.03
CA TYR A 18 18.04 -1.76 -1.09
C TYR A 18 18.10 -3.26 -1.38
N SER A 19 19.24 -3.91 -1.12
CA SER A 19 19.43 -5.35 -1.38
C SER A 19 18.85 -6.26 -0.29
N LEU A 20 18.50 -5.72 0.89
CA LEU A 20 17.81 -6.47 1.96
C LEU A 20 16.28 -6.24 1.97
N LEU A 21 15.79 -5.30 1.14
CA LEU A 21 14.38 -4.99 0.97
C LEU A 21 13.79 -5.44 -0.37
N THR A 22 14.43 -6.42 -1.04
CA THR A 22 13.67 -7.33 -1.91
C THR A 22 13.11 -8.45 -1.04
N PRO A 23 11.91 -8.31 -0.42
CA PRO A 23 11.09 -9.49 -0.26
C PRO A 23 10.84 -9.97 -1.69
N SER A 24 11.39 -11.14 -1.97
CA SER A 24 10.92 -12.08 -2.97
C SER A 24 9.54 -11.71 -3.50
N ALA A 25 9.54 -11.16 -4.71
CA ALA A 25 8.39 -11.13 -5.57
C ALA A 25 7.96 -12.59 -5.84
N LEU A 26 7.08 -13.11 -4.98
CA LEU A 26 6.09 -14.13 -5.32
C LEU A 26 4.70 -13.55 -4.99
N ALA A 27 4.41 -12.38 -5.58
CA ALA A 27 3.03 -12.11 -5.97
C ALA A 27 2.75 -12.91 -7.26
N GLN A 28 2.73 -14.23 -7.14
CA GLN A 28 1.92 -15.09 -7.98
C GLN A 28 0.75 -15.54 -7.11
N GLY A 29 -0.12 -14.59 -6.77
CA GLY A 29 -1.53 -14.94 -6.63
C GLY A 29 -1.96 -15.48 -8.00
N PRO A 30 -2.73 -16.58 -8.07
CA PRO A 30 -2.99 -17.28 -9.31
C PRO A 30 -3.62 -16.32 -10.31
N LEU A 31 -2.89 -16.06 -11.40
CA LEU A 31 -3.45 -15.53 -12.63
C LEU A 31 -4.47 -16.56 -13.12
N GLY A 32 -5.66 -16.06 -13.46
CA GLY A 32 -6.88 -16.82 -13.73
C GLY A 32 -6.66 -18.20 -14.35
N GLY A 33 -7.26 -19.21 -13.73
CA GLY A 33 -7.16 -20.59 -14.18
C GLY A 33 -7.90 -21.56 -13.26
N GLY A 34 -9.17 -21.32 -12.99
CA GLY A 34 -10.04 -22.23 -12.26
C GLY A 34 -11.37 -21.54 -11.97
N GLY A 35 -12.42 -21.92 -12.69
CA GLY A 35 -13.67 -21.17 -12.79
C GLY A 35 -14.25 -20.71 -11.45
N CYS A 36 -14.76 -19.48 -11.45
CA CYS A 36 -15.65 -19.04 -10.39
C CYS A 36 -16.84 -20.01 -10.31
N GLY A 37 -17.27 -20.35 -9.10
CA GLY A 37 -18.37 -21.28 -8.83
C GLY A 37 -19.69 -20.84 -9.48
N ALA A 38 -20.69 -21.72 -9.45
CA ALA A 38 -21.99 -21.50 -10.09
C ALA A 38 -22.76 -20.27 -9.59
N GLU A 39 -22.29 -19.61 -8.53
CA GLU A 39 -22.90 -18.44 -7.87
C GLU A 39 -21.89 -17.28 -7.72
N GLU A 40 -20.94 -17.18 -8.66
CA GLU A 40 -19.92 -16.13 -8.67
C GLU A 40 -19.86 -15.43 -10.04
N LEU A 41 -19.71 -14.11 -10.03
CA LEU A 41 -19.58 -13.33 -11.26
C LEU A 41 -18.10 -13.16 -11.62
N ASP A 42 -17.72 -13.62 -12.82
CA ASP A 42 -16.39 -13.37 -13.37
C ASP A 42 -16.33 -11.94 -13.91
N THR A 43 -15.43 -11.13 -13.34
CA THR A 43 -15.25 -9.74 -13.72
C THR A 43 -13.78 -9.43 -13.94
N ALA A 44 -13.48 -8.34 -14.64
CA ALA A 44 -12.10 -7.88 -14.88
C ALA A 44 -11.30 -7.58 -13.59
N ILE A 45 -11.98 -7.55 -12.44
CA ILE A 45 -11.39 -7.34 -11.11
C ILE A 45 -11.30 -8.65 -10.28
N GLY A 46 -11.73 -9.79 -10.81
CA GLY A 46 -11.73 -11.11 -10.18
C GLY A 46 -13.13 -11.70 -9.97
N CYS A 47 -13.18 -12.94 -9.47
CA CYS A 47 -14.45 -13.60 -9.09
C CYS A 47 -15.09 -12.86 -7.91
N ILE A 48 -16.35 -12.45 -8.07
CA ILE A 48 -17.14 -11.84 -7.00
C ILE A 48 -18.19 -12.84 -6.49
N PRO A 49 -18.04 -13.35 -5.26
CA PRO A 49 -19.07 -14.15 -4.61
C PRO A 49 -20.20 -13.24 -4.12
N ILE A 50 -21.41 -13.51 -4.61
CA ILE A 50 -22.64 -12.80 -4.19
C ILE A 50 -23.45 -13.59 -3.16
N SER A 51 -23.15 -14.88 -2.98
CA SER A 51 -23.79 -15.78 -2.01
C SER A 51 -23.31 -15.53 -0.58
N ASP A 52 -22.05 -15.13 -0.43
CA ASP A 52 -21.36 -15.06 0.85
C ASP A 52 -20.92 -13.64 1.19
N THR A 53 -21.63 -13.02 2.13
CA THR A 53 -21.34 -11.67 2.62
C THR A 53 -19.90 -11.55 3.13
N ASN A 54 -19.34 -12.63 3.71
CA ASN A 54 -17.98 -12.66 4.23
C ASN A 54 -16.92 -12.64 3.13
N ALA A 55 -17.14 -13.43 2.07
CA ALA A 55 -16.23 -13.51 0.94
C ALA A 55 -16.26 -12.20 0.13
N LEU A 56 -17.44 -11.59 -0.01
CA LEU A 56 -17.59 -10.24 -0.57
C LEU A 56 -16.79 -9.20 0.24
N MET A 57 -16.88 -9.25 1.57
CA MET A 57 -16.12 -8.35 2.45
C MET A 57 -14.61 -8.52 2.27
N GLY A 58 -14.10 -9.76 2.23
CA GLY A 58 -12.67 -10.04 2.01
C GLY A 58 -12.17 -9.54 0.65
N PHE A 59 -12.98 -9.70 -0.39
CA PHE A 59 -12.69 -9.19 -1.74
C PHE A 59 -12.62 -7.66 -1.77
N ILE A 60 -13.63 -6.98 -1.20
CA ILE A 60 -13.67 -5.51 -1.12
C ILE A 60 -12.46 -4.97 -0.34
N LEU A 61 -12.09 -5.61 0.77
CA LEU A 61 -10.99 -5.16 1.62
C LEU A 61 -9.65 -5.30 0.91
N THR A 62 -9.41 -6.43 0.24
CA THR A 62 -8.20 -6.66 -0.55
C THR A 62 -8.04 -5.61 -1.65
N TRP A 63 -9.12 -5.31 -2.38
CA TRP A 63 -9.11 -4.28 -3.41
C TRP A 63 -8.95 -2.87 -2.85
N ALA A 64 -9.64 -2.54 -1.76
CA ALA A 64 -9.56 -1.24 -1.10
C ALA A 64 -8.13 -0.95 -0.61
N ILE A 65 -7.45 -1.95 -0.05
CA ILE A 65 -6.07 -1.84 0.44
C ILE A 65 -5.08 -1.76 -0.74
N GLY A 66 -5.28 -2.57 -1.78
CA GLY A 66 -4.46 -2.53 -2.99
C GLY A 66 -4.50 -1.18 -3.69
N ILE A 67 -5.70 -0.69 -4.01
CA ILE A 67 -5.89 0.61 -4.66
C ILE A 67 -5.52 1.76 -3.71
N GLY A 68 -6.01 1.73 -2.47
CA GLY A 68 -5.77 2.79 -1.50
C GLY A 68 -4.28 2.96 -1.16
N GLY A 69 -3.57 1.84 -0.94
CA GLY A 69 -2.12 1.83 -0.75
C GLY A 69 -1.37 2.30 -1.99
N GLY A 70 -1.79 1.89 -3.18
CA GLY A 70 -1.19 2.32 -4.45
C GLY A 70 -1.29 3.83 -4.68
N ILE A 71 -2.47 4.42 -4.45
CA ILE A 71 -2.67 5.88 -4.59
C ILE A 71 -1.87 6.65 -3.54
N ALA A 72 -1.91 6.21 -2.28
CA ALA A 72 -1.14 6.84 -1.21
C ALA A 72 0.37 6.80 -1.49
N PHE A 73 0.88 5.68 -2.00
CA PHE A 73 2.26 5.53 -2.40
C PHE A 73 2.66 6.52 -3.51
N LEU A 74 1.80 6.71 -4.52
CA LEU A 74 2.03 7.69 -5.59
C LEU A 74 2.13 9.12 -5.05
N LEU A 75 1.22 9.50 -4.14
CA LEU A 75 1.21 10.82 -3.52
C LEU A 75 2.47 11.08 -2.68
N ILE A 76 2.95 10.06 -1.96
CA ILE A 76 4.20 10.15 -1.19
C ILE A 76 5.39 10.41 -2.10
N ILE A 77 5.48 9.76 -3.26
CA ILE A 77 6.55 9.99 -4.24
C ILE A 77 6.53 11.44 -4.72
N VAL A 78 5.36 11.95 -5.14
CA VAL A 78 5.22 13.32 -5.66
C VAL A 78 5.58 14.35 -4.59
N ALA A 79 5.06 14.18 -3.37
CA ALA A 79 5.35 15.08 -2.26
C ALA A 79 6.84 15.02 -1.84
N GLY A 80 7.45 13.83 -1.87
CA GLY A 80 8.89 13.64 -1.64
C GLY A 80 9.75 14.38 -2.66
N PHE A 81 9.44 14.27 -3.96
CA PHE A 81 10.13 15.03 -5.01
C PHE A 81 9.97 16.53 -4.84
N GLN A 82 8.80 16.99 -4.40
CA GLN A 82 8.54 18.39 -4.15
C GLN A 82 9.40 18.92 -3.00
N ILE A 83 9.58 18.18 -1.91
CA ILE A 83 10.48 18.57 -0.81
C ILE A 83 11.95 18.57 -1.27
N MET A 84 12.39 17.51 -1.95
CA MET A 84 13.79 17.37 -2.40
C MET A 84 14.21 18.47 -3.38
N THR A 85 13.30 18.90 -4.26
CA THR A 85 13.59 19.92 -5.28
C THR A 85 13.44 21.37 -4.77
N SER A 86 12.87 21.58 -3.58
CA SER A 86 12.57 22.91 -3.02
C SER A 86 13.76 23.60 -2.35
N THR A 87 14.99 23.26 -2.76
CA THR A 87 16.22 23.80 -2.16
C THR A 87 16.26 25.32 -2.34
N GLY A 88 16.06 26.06 -1.24
CA GLY A 88 16.13 27.52 -1.20
C GLY A 88 14.79 28.27 -1.10
N ASN A 89 13.64 27.59 -1.16
CA ASN A 89 12.33 28.24 -0.98
C ASN A 89 11.52 27.59 0.17
N PRO A 90 11.34 28.28 1.32
CA PRO A 90 10.64 27.74 2.49
C PRO A 90 9.15 27.47 2.23
N GLU A 91 8.52 28.20 1.30
CA GLU A 91 7.11 28.02 0.96
C GLU A 91 6.85 26.65 0.33
N ARG A 92 7.72 26.25 -0.60
CA ARG A 92 7.59 24.97 -1.32
C ARG A 92 7.96 23.78 -0.44
N LEU A 93 8.88 23.97 0.50
CA LEU A 93 9.21 22.98 1.54
C LEU A 93 8.04 22.74 2.49
N LYS A 94 7.34 23.79 2.91
CA LYS A 94 6.18 23.68 3.80
C LYS A 94 5.00 23.01 3.09
N GLY A 95 4.70 23.42 1.86
CA GLY A 95 3.65 22.78 1.06
C GLY A 95 3.92 21.28 0.81
N GLY A 96 5.16 20.89 0.54
CA GLY A 96 5.54 19.48 0.40
C GLY A 96 5.36 18.67 1.69
N GLN A 97 5.65 19.26 2.86
CA GLN A 97 5.44 18.61 4.17
C GLN A 97 3.96 18.44 4.50
N GLU A 98 3.11 19.42 4.17
CA GLU A 98 1.66 19.31 4.34
C GLU A 98 1.07 18.21 3.43
N LEU A 99 1.58 18.08 2.20
CA LEU A 99 1.20 16.99 1.29
C LEU A 99 1.67 15.62 1.79
N LEU A 100 2.90 15.50 2.30
CA LEU A 100 3.36 14.25 2.89
C LEU A 100 2.56 13.85 4.13
N THR A 101 2.31 14.79 5.04
CA THR A 101 1.59 14.50 6.28
C THR A 101 0.15 14.08 6.01
N SER A 102 -0.53 14.72 5.04
CA SER A 102 -1.87 14.30 4.63
C SER A 102 -1.90 12.92 3.96
N ALA A 103 -0.92 12.60 3.09
CA ALA A 103 -0.79 11.27 2.49
C ALA A 103 -0.54 10.17 3.54
N ILE A 104 0.34 10.43 4.51
CA ILE A 104 0.65 9.50 5.61
C ILE A 104 -0.57 9.34 6.53
N ALA A 105 -1.27 10.42 6.86
CA ALA A 105 -2.48 10.38 7.68
C ALA A 105 -3.58 9.52 7.02
N GLY A 106 -3.77 9.65 5.70
CA GLY A 106 -4.69 8.80 4.93
C GLY A 106 -4.28 7.32 4.97
N LEU A 107 -2.99 7.01 4.79
CA LEU A 107 -2.50 5.64 4.86
C LEU A 107 -2.70 5.02 6.26
N ILE A 108 -2.39 5.78 7.31
CA ILE A 108 -2.61 5.37 8.71
C ILE A 108 -4.10 5.10 8.95
N MET A 109 -4.99 5.95 8.44
CA MET A 109 -6.44 5.77 8.58
C MET A 109 -6.91 4.45 7.97
N ILE A 110 -6.42 4.09 6.78
CA ILE A 110 -6.73 2.80 6.14
C ILE A 110 -6.24 1.63 7.00
N ILE A 111 -4.99 1.68 7.50
CA ILE A 111 -4.41 0.62 8.31
C ILE A 111 -5.21 0.41 9.61
N PHE A 112 -5.57 1.49 10.30
CA PHE A 112 -6.39 1.42 11.51
C PHE A 112 -7.79 0.88 11.23
N SER A 113 -8.40 1.27 10.12
CA SER A 113 -9.71 0.75 9.71
C SER A 113 -9.67 -0.77 9.56
N VAL A 114 -8.69 -1.29 8.84
CA VAL A 114 -8.52 -2.74 8.64
C VAL A 114 -8.19 -3.46 9.94
N PHE A 115 -7.39 -2.84 10.81
CA PHE A 115 -7.04 -3.41 12.10
C PHE A 115 -8.27 -3.63 12.98
N ILE A 116 -9.15 -2.63 13.09
CA ILE A 116 -10.40 -2.75 13.84
C ILE A 116 -11.34 -3.78 13.21
N LEU A 117 -11.43 -3.80 11.88
CA LEU A 117 -12.23 -4.79 11.14
C LEU A 117 -11.72 -6.22 11.37
N ARG A 118 -10.41 -6.44 11.45
CA ARG A 118 -9.83 -7.76 11.77
C ARG A 118 -10.17 -8.18 13.21
N ILE A 119 -10.02 -7.27 14.18
CA ILE A 119 -10.35 -7.59 15.58
C ILE A 119 -11.82 -7.97 15.72
N ILE A 120 -12.73 -7.16 15.18
CA ILE A 120 -14.16 -7.42 15.36
C ILE A 120 -14.63 -8.58 14.45
N GLY A 121 -14.17 -8.63 13.20
CA GLY A 121 -14.60 -9.62 12.22
C GLY A 121 -14.02 -11.02 12.45
N VAL A 122 -12.74 -11.12 12.83
CA VAL A 122 -12.06 -12.41 13.03
C VAL A 122 -12.16 -12.87 14.49
N ASP A 123 -11.83 -11.99 15.46
CA ASP A 123 -11.69 -12.44 16.85
C ASP A 123 -13.04 -12.57 17.56
N ILE A 124 -14.02 -11.71 17.24
CA ILE A 124 -15.33 -11.71 17.91
C ILE A 124 -16.36 -12.52 17.12
N LEU A 125 -16.48 -12.30 15.81
CA LEU A 125 -17.45 -12.99 14.96
C LEU A 125 -16.97 -14.33 14.39
N LYS A 126 -15.69 -14.69 14.62
CA LYS A 126 -15.12 -16.02 14.31
C LYS A 126 -15.48 -16.51 12.91
N LEU A 127 -15.45 -15.61 11.93
CA LEU A 127 -15.89 -15.90 10.56
C LEU A 127 -14.87 -16.82 9.87
N PRO A 128 -15.23 -18.08 9.54
CA PRO A 128 -14.37 -18.95 8.75
C PRO A 128 -14.31 -18.39 7.31
N GLY A 129 -13.14 -17.93 6.87
CA GLY A 129 -12.94 -17.42 5.49
C GLY A 129 -11.99 -16.22 5.32
N LEU A 130 -11.44 -15.64 6.41
CA LEU A 130 -10.50 -14.51 6.35
C LEU A 130 -9.00 -14.90 6.33
N THR A 131 -8.67 -16.10 5.85
CA THR A 131 -7.29 -16.58 5.70
C THR A 131 -6.83 -16.55 4.26
#